data_AF-A0A914QQ18-F1
#
_entry.id   AF-A0A914QQ18-F1
#
_cell.length_a   1.000
_cell.length_b   1.000
_cell.length_c   1.000
_cell.angle_alpha   90.00
_cell.angle_beta   90.00
_cell.angle_gamma   90.00
#
_symmetry.space_group_name_H-M   'P 1'
#
loop_
_entity.id
_entity.type
_entity.pdbx_description
1 polymer ?
#
loop_
_entity_poly.entity_id
_entity_poly.type
_entity_poly.pdbx_seq_one_letter_code
_entity_poly.pdbx_strand_id
1 'polypeptide(L)'
;MMMVGKAEVPVIHENVQLQKNFTITRGSIEMLCLHKILESERPDIDEKRNDLLKLQGEFAVQLRELELVSQKYANLAHACSLVYLTLLHLDEVHFLYHYSVDFIIDIFDDVLKNSQLNG
;
A
#
# COMPACT_ATOMS: atom_id res chain seq x y z
N MET A 1 -23.55 5.13 29.90
CA MET A 1 -24.89 5.64 29.57
C MET A 1 -24.94 5.92 28.08
N MET A 2 -25.61 5.06 27.31
CA MET A 2 -26.17 5.39 26.00
C MET A 2 -27.32 4.40 25.75
N MET A 3 -28.53 4.93 25.65
CA MET A 3 -29.79 4.19 25.50
C MET A 3 -30.00 3.87 24.02
N VAL A 4 -30.35 2.62 23.67
CA VAL A 4 -30.84 2.30 22.31
C VAL A 4 -32.34 2.09 22.39
N GLY A 5 -33.09 3.10 21.93
CA GLY A 5 -34.54 3.03 21.79
C GLY A 5 -34.95 2.16 20.61
N LYS A 6 -36.02 1.37 20.79
CA LYS A 6 -36.81 0.77 19.70
C LYS A 6 -37.96 1.71 19.35
N ALA A 7 -38.15 1.98 18.05
CA ALA A 7 -39.34 2.52 17.34
C ALA A 7 -38.77 3.36 16.18
N GLU A 8 -39.20 3.33 14.92
CA GLU A 8 -40.35 2.84 14.17
C GLU A 8 -39.87 2.67 12.72
N VAL A 9 -40.63 1.99 11.86
CA VAL A 9 -40.36 1.94 10.41
C VAL A 9 -41.08 3.11 9.74
N PRO A 10 -40.38 4.03 9.04
CA PRO A 10 -40.99 4.77 7.95
C PRO A 10 -40.18 4.60 6.65
N VAL A 11 -40.90 4.31 5.57
CA VAL A 11 -40.41 4.27 4.19
C VAL A 11 -40.41 5.71 3.66
N ILE A 12 -39.25 6.32 3.38
CA ILE A 12 -39.18 7.54 2.56
C ILE A 12 -37.81 7.74 1.88
N HIS A 13 -37.88 7.77 0.54
CA HIS A 13 -37.02 8.34 -0.50
C HIS A 13 -35.59 8.87 -0.19
N GLU A 14 -34.65 8.35 -0.99
CA GLU A 14 -33.51 9.02 -1.64
C GLU A 14 -32.51 9.81 -0.76
N ASN A 15 -31.23 9.42 -0.84
CA ASN A 15 -30.07 9.86 -0.05
C ASN A 15 -29.92 9.19 1.32
N VAL A 16 -29.75 7.86 1.30
CA VAL A 16 -29.14 7.15 2.43
C VAL A 16 -27.65 7.53 2.47
N GLN A 17 -27.32 8.57 3.22
CA GLN A 17 -26.02 8.59 3.89
C GLN A 17 -25.98 7.33 4.73
N LEU A 18 -25.23 6.32 4.26
CA LEU A 18 -24.93 5.11 5.02
C LEU A 18 -24.12 5.58 6.23
N GLN A 19 -24.83 6.04 7.26
CA GLN A 19 -24.29 6.12 8.61
C GLN A 19 -23.77 4.72 8.85
N LYS A 20 -22.43 4.58 8.89
CA LYS A 20 -21.72 3.32 9.07
C LYS A 20 -22.36 2.68 10.30
N ASN A 21 -23.27 1.72 10.09
CA ASN A 21 -24.05 1.15 11.19
C ASN A 21 -23.03 0.53 12.14
N PHE A 22 -22.76 1.19 13.26
CA PHE A 22 -21.89 0.68 14.32
C PHE A 22 -22.68 -0.35 15.10
N THR A 23 -23.05 -1.43 14.43
CA THR A 23 -23.60 -2.60 15.08
C THR A 23 -22.45 -3.24 15.82
N ILE A 24 -22.53 -3.22 17.15
CA ILE A 24 -21.64 -4.02 17.98
C ILE A 24 -21.79 -5.48 17.52
N THR A 25 -20.75 -6.00 16.88
CA THR A 25 -20.72 -7.39 16.44
C THR A 25 -20.31 -8.28 17.61
N ARG A 26 -20.71 -9.55 17.59
CA ARG A 26 -20.27 -10.54 18.58
C ARG A 26 -18.74 -10.51 18.76
N GLY A 27 -17.99 -10.46 17.65
CA GLY A 27 -16.53 -10.38 17.68
C GLY A 27 -15.98 -9.12 18.38
N SER A 28 -16.65 -7.97 18.24
CA SER A 28 -16.23 -6.75 18.95
C SER A 28 -16.41 -6.83 20.46
N ILE A 29 -17.46 -7.50 20.94
CA ILE A 29 -17.66 -7.75 22.39
C ILE A 29 -16.63 -8.76 22.89
N GLU A 30 -16.42 -9.86 22.16
CA GLU A 30 -15.43 -10.88 22.52
C GLU A 30 -14.02 -10.28 22.64
N MET A 31 -13.62 -9.43 21.68
CA MET A 31 -12.36 -8.70 21.73
C MET A 31 -12.28 -7.78 22.95
N LEU A 32 -13.33 -7.00 23.24
CA LEU A 32 -13.35 -6.07 24.37
C LEU A 32 -13.26 -6.81 25.71
N CYS A 33 -14.01 -7.89 25.87
CA CYS A 33 -13.96 -8.74 27.06
C CYS A 33 -12.56 -9.34 27.23
N LEU A 34 -11.98 -9.89 26.16
CA LEU A 34 -10.64 -10.48 26.20
C LEU A 34 -9.58 -9.44 26.59
N HIS A 35 -9.64 -8.22 26.03
CA HIS A 35 -8.73 -7.14 26.40
C HIS A 35 -8.82 -6.80 27.88
N LYS A 36 -10.03 -6.62 28.43
CA LYS A 36 -10.23 -6.34 29.86
C LYS A 36 -9.71 -7.45 30.76
N ILE A 37 -9.88 -8.70 30.37
CA ILE A 37 -9.37 -9.86 31.12
C ILE A 37 -7.84 -9.88 31.09
N LEU A 38 -7.22 -9.65 29.93
CA LEU A 38 -5.76 -9.64 29.81
C LEU A 38 -5.14 -8.47 30.58
N GLU A 39 -5.76 -7.30 30.56
CA GLU A 39 -5.34 -6.13 31.33
C GLU A 39 -5.32 -6.42 32.85
N SER A 40 -6.29 -7.18 33.38
CA SER A 40 -6.35 -7.53 34.80
C SER A 40 -5.49 -8.73 35.19
N GLU A 41 -5.51 -9.80 34.39
CA GLU A 41 -4.88 -11.08 34.74
C GLU A 41 -3.40 -11.14 34.34
N ARG A 42 -3.02 -10.53 33.22
CA ARG A 42 -1.68 -10.61 32.61
C ARG A 42 -1.28 -9.30 31.95
N PRO A 43 -1.07 -8.22 32.74
CA PRO A 43 -0.72 -6.90 32.19
C PRO A 43 0.61 -6.93 31.41
N ASP A 44 1.54 -7.83 31.78
CA ASP A 44 2.80 -8.08 31.07
C ASP A 44 2.59 -8.49 29.61
N ILE A 45 1.56 -9.29 29.34
CA ILE A 45 1.22 -9.77 28.01
C ILE A 45 0.46 -8.69 27.23
N ASP A 46 -0.47 -7.98 27.87
CA ASP A 46 -1.25 -6.91 27.22
C ASP A 46 -0.34 -5.76 26.78
N GLU A 47 0.60 -5.33 27.62
CA GLU A 47 1.62 -4.32 27.29
C GLU A 47 2.47 -4.77 26.09
N LYS A 48 3.04 -5.98 26.14
CA LYS A 48 3.84 -6.53 25.04
C LYS A 48 3.05 -6.62 23.73
N ARG A 49 1.77 -7.00 23.79
CA ARG A 49 0.88 -7.03 22.61
C ARG A 49 0.71 -5.61 22.04
N ASN A 50 0.44 -4.63 22.90
CA ASN A 50 0.21 -3.25 22.47
C ASN A 50 1.48 -2.64 21.86
N ASP A 51 2.66 -2.91 22.44
CA ASP A 51 3.95 -2.50 21.90
C ASP A 51 4.21 -3.10 20.52
N LEU A 52 3.95 -4.40 20.34
CA LEU A 52 4.10 -5.06 19.04
C LEU A 52 3.14 -4.50 17.98
N LEU A 53 1.89 -4.20 18.37
CA LEU A 53 0.91 -3.57 17.47
C LEU A 53 1.35 -2.17 17.06
N LYS A 54 1.88 -1.39 18.00
CA LYS A 54 2.42 -0.05 17.71
C LYS A 54 3.60 -0.15 16.75
N LEU A 55 4.56 -1.03 17.04
CA LEU A 55 5.72 -1.26 16.18
C LEU A 55 5.31 -1.73 14.78
N GLN A 56 4.34 -2.63 14.68
CA GLN A 56 3.76 -3.06 13.39
C GLN A 56 3.18 -1.87 12.62
N GLY A 57 2.49 -0.95 13.29
CA GLY A 57 1.97 0.28 12.69
C GLY A 57 3.07 1.19 12.16
N GLU A 58 4.14 1.38 12.94
CA GLU A 58 5.32 2.17 12.54
C GLU A 58 6.01 1.55 11.31
N PHE A 59 6.22 0.22 11.31
CA PHE A 59 6.77 -0.49 10.15
C PHE A 59 5.87 -0.37 8.91
N ALA A 60 4.55 -0.43 9.07
CA ALA A 60 3.63 -0.29 7.94
C ALA A 60 3.71 1.11 7.31
N VAL A 61 3.92 2.15 8.10
CA VAL A 61 4.15 3.51 7.59
C VAL A 61 5.47 3.59 6.82
N GLN A 62 6.55 3.05 7.38
CA GLN A 62 7.85 3.02 6.71
C GLN A 62 7.80 2.24 5.38
N LEU A 63 7.14 1.08 5.35
CA LEU A 63 6.94 0.30 4.14
C LEU A 63 6.18 1.10 3.07
N ARG A 64 5.13 1.83 3.45
CA ARG A 64 4.39 2.68 2.52
C ARG A 64 5.27 3.79 1.94
N GLU A 65 6.12 4.42 2.75
CA GLU A 65 7.05 5.44 2.25
C GLU A 65 8.04 4.86 1.24
N LEU A 66 8.58 3.67 1.51
CA LEU A 66 9.45 2.96 0.58
C LEU A 66 8.74 2.60 -0.74
N GLU A 67 7.49 2.14 -0.66
CA GLU A 67 6.66 1.87 -1.83
C GLU A 67 6.41 3.12 -2.68
N LEU A 68 6.13 4.27 -2.03
CA LEU A 68 5.93 5.54 -2.74
C LEU A 68 7.21 6.00 -3.45
N VAL A 69 8.37 5.87 -2.80
CA VAL A 69 9.66 6.17 -3.43
C VAL A 69 9.93 5.24 -4.61
N SER A 70 9.64 3.94 -4.48
CA SER A 70 9.76 2.97 -5.57
C SER A 70 8.85 3.33 -6.75
N GLN A 71 7.59 3.70 -6.47
CA GLN A 71 6.62 4.13 -7.49
C GLN A 71 7.08 5.36 -8.28
N LYS A 72 7.87 6.27 -7.67
CA LYS A 72 8.44 7.43 -8.37
C LYS A 72 9.23 7.03 -9.62
N TYR A 73 9.90 5.88 -9.59
CA TYR A 73 10.72 5.38 -10.69
C TYR A 73 9.96 4.47 -11.66
N ALA A 74 8.71 4.07 -11.34
CA ALA A 74 7.93 3.17 -12.16
C ALA A 74 7.65 3.74 -13.57
N ASN A 75 7.35 5.03 -13.67
CA ASN A 75 7.14 5.69 -14.96
C ASN A 75 8.40 5.71 -15.83
N LEU A 76 9.58 5.91 -15.21
CA LEU A 76 10.86 5.86 -15.90
C LEU A 76 11.14 4.44 -16.41
N ALA A 77 10.98 3.43 -15.54
CA ALA A 77 11.15 2.03 -15.91
C ALA A 77 10.21 1.62 -17.06
N HIS A 78 8.96 2.08 -17.02
CA HIS A 78 8.00 1.86 -18.11
C HIS A 78 8.44 2.53 -19.42
N ALA A 79 8.92 3.78 -19.37
CA ALA A 79 9.45 4.46 -20.54
C ALA A 79 10.67 3.73 -21.14
N CYS A 80 11.60 3.25 -20.31
CA CYS A 80 12.74 2.45 -20.74
C CYS A 80 12.30 1.14 -21.43
N SER A 81 11.25 0.49 -20.90
CA SER A 81 10.65 -0.69 -21.53
C SER A 81 10.13 -0.37 -22.93
N LEU A 82 9.38 0.73 -23.09
CA LEU A 82 8.90 1.16 -24.40
C LEU A 82 10.05 1.44 -25.37
N VAL A 83 11.12 2.09 -24.92
CA VAL A 83 12.31 2.34 -25.75
C VAL A 83 12.93 1.02 -26.22
N TYR A 84 13.17 0.06 -25.32
CA TYR A 84 13.71 -1.24 -25.70
C TYR A 84 12.80 -1.98 -26.70
N LEU A 85 11.48 -1.97 -26.45
CA LEU A 85 10.52 -2.57 -27.38
C LEU A 85 10.58 -1.89 -28.75
N THR A 86 10.68 -0.57 -28.84
CA THR A 86 10.84 0.10 -30.14
C THR A 86 12.14 -0.29 -30.84
N LEU A 87 13.25 -0.45 -30.11
CA LEU A 87 14.52 -0.91 -30.66
C LEU A 87 14.41 -2.34 -31.20
N LEU A 88 13.66 -3.22 -30.52
CA LEU A 88 13.43 -4.57 -31.00
C LEU A 88 12.68 -4.58 -32.34
N HIS A 89 11.66 -3.73 -32.53
CA HIS A 89 10.90 -3.66 -33.78
C HIS A 89 11.69 -3.11 -34.97
N LEU A 90 12.90 -2.57 -34.77
CA LEU A 90 13.72 -2.07 -35.88
C LEU A 90 14.33 -3.19 -36.72
N ASP A 91 14.37 -4.43 -36.22
CA ASP A 91 14.84 -5.58 -36.99
C ASP A 91 13.95 -5.88 -38.21
N GLU A 92 12.66 -5.53 -38.15
CA GLU A 92 11.70 -5.58 -39.26
C GLU A 92 12.06 -4.60 -40.38
N VAL A 93 12.74 -3.49 -40.06
CA VAL A 93 13.18 -2.49 -41.05
C VAL A 93 14.43 -2.97 -41.77
N HIS A 94 15.40 -3.50 -41.01
CA HIS A 94 16.61 -4.07 -41.58
C HIS A 94 17.25 -5.07 -40.62
N PHE A 95 17.69 -6.21 -41.16
CA PHE A 95 18.31 -7.32 -40.41
C PHE A 95 19.58 -6.96 -39.63
N LEU A 96 20.17 -5.77 -39.86
CA LEU A 96 21.34 -5.27 -39.13
C LEU A 96 20.98 -4.61 -37.79
N TYR A 97 19.70 -4.30 -37.54
CA TYR A 97 19.23 -3.66 -36.31
C TYR A 97 18.80 -4.70 -35.28
N HIS A 98 19.73 -5.54 -34.85
CA HIS A 98 19.50 -6.51 -33.78
C HIS A 98 20.16 -6.02 -32.50
N TYR A 99 19.37 -5.73 -31.47
CA TYR A 99 19.84 -5.16 -30.21
C TYR A 99 19.73 -6.18 -29.07
N SER A 100 20.73 -6.24 -28.19
CA SER A 100 20.68 -7.02 -26.96
C SER A 100 20.02 -6.23 -25.82
N VAL A 101 19.60 -6.94 -24.78
CA VAL A 101 19.17 -6.29 -23.51
C VAL A 101 20.35 -5.53 -22.89
N ASP A 102 21.57 -6.08 -22.94
CA ASP A 102 22.75 -5.44 -22.37
C ASP A 102 22.99 -4.04 -22.97
N PHE A 103 22.74 -3.86 -24.26
CA PHE A 103 22.87 -2.55 -24.93
C PHE A 103 21.98 -1.47 -24.31
N ILE A 104 20.72 -1.79 -23.97
CA ILE A 104 19.83 -0.79 -23.35
C ILE A 104 20.17 -0.57 -21.87
N ILE A 105 20.70 -1.58 -21.17
CA ILE A 105 21.18 -1.45 -19.80
C ILE A 105 22.42 -0.55 -19.74
N ASP A 106 23.37 -0.72 -20.67
CA ASP A 106 24.56 0.13 -20.78
C ASP A 106 24.19 1.60 -21.01
N ILE A 107 23.23 1.88 -21.92
CA ILE A 107 22.70 3.24 -22.14
C ILE A 107 22.07 3.79 -20.87
N PHE A 108 21.28 2.99 -20.17
CA PHE A 108 20.61 3.41 -18.94
C PHE A 108 21.62 3.73 -17.83
N ASP A 109 22.63 2.89 -17.64
CA ASP A 109 23.71 3.09 -16.68
C ASP A 109 24.53 4.34 -17.00
N ASP A 110 24.81 4.60 -18.26
CA ASP A 110 25.52 5.81 -18.69
C ASP A 110 24.68 7.08 -18.44
N VAL A 111 23.37 7.04 -18.70
CA VAL A 111 22.47 8.16 -18.37
C VAL A 111 22.44 8.41 -16.86
N LEU A 112 22.37 7.35 -16.05
CA LEU A 112 22.34 7.48 -14.60
C LEU A 112 23.67 8.04 -14.06
N LYS A 113 24.82 7.56 -14.54
CA LYS A 113 26.15 8.07 -14.13
C LYS A 113 26.33 9.54 -14.51
N ASN A 114 25.87 9.94 -15.70
CA ASN A 114 26.00 11.32 -16.17
C ASN A 114 25.01 12.28 -15.49
N SER A 115 23.87 11.79 -15.00
CA SER A 115 22.89 12.62 -14.28
C SER A 115 23.33 13.02 -12.85
N GLN A 116 24.29 12.29 -12.27
CA GLN A 116 24.84 12.55 -10.92
C GLN A 116 25.94 13.63 -10.90
N LEU A 117 26.22 14.32 -12.02
CA LEU A 117 27.32 15.28 -12.15
C LEU A 117 26.94 16.76 -12.18
N ASN A 118 25.69 17.16 -11.94
CA ASN A 118 25.37 18.57 -11.72
C ASN A 118 24.25 18.74 -10.68
N GLY A 119 24.68 18.94 -9.44
CA GLY A 119 23.95 19.33 -8.25
C GLY A 119 24.92 19.52 -7.11
#